data_AF-A0A2V2F4E9-F1
#
_entry.id   AF-A0A2V2F4E9-F1
#
_cell.length_a   1.000
_cell.length_b   1.000
_cell.length_c   1.000
_cell.angle_alpha   90.00
_cell.angle_beta   90.00
_cell.angle_gamma   90.00
#
_symmetry.space_group_name_H-M   'P 1'
#
loop_
_entity.id
_entity.type
_entity.pdbx_description
1 polymer ?
#
loop_
_entity_poly.entity_id
_entity_poly.type
_entity_poly.pdbx_seq_one_letter_code
_entity_poly.pdbx_strand_id
1 'polypeptide(L)'
;MAKETAEEREMNQLMKVRMEKMAALEEKGISPFGEKFVPTHHIAEIIANKDELIASGTEVSIAGRLMAKRGQGKAGFGNVEDITGNIQIYSRLDVAGEDSHWLFKKADIGDLVGIKGKVFVTERGELSVSVLEYVHLSKSLRPLPEKFHGLTDVEARYRQRYV
;
A
#
# COMPACT_ATOMS: atom_id res chain seq x y z
N MET A 1 12.78 -35.85 -8.56
CA MET A 1 12.08 -34.54 -8.59
C MET A 1 11.55 -34.29 -7.19
N ALA A 2 12.02 -33.24 -6.51
CA ALA A 2 11.53 -32.90 -5.17
C ALA A 2 10.03 -32.56 -5.24
N LYS A 3 9.23 -33.05 -4.28
CA LYS A 3 7.83 -32.66 -4.18
C LYS A 3 7.77 -31.22 -3.67
N GLU A 4 7.10 -30.38 -4.44
CA GLU A 4 6.78 -29.00 -4.07
C GLU A 4 6.02 -28.98 -2.74
N THR A 5 6.42 -28.11 -1.82
CA THR A 5 5.81 -27.99 -0.48
C THR A 5 4.44 -27.32 -0.57
N ALA A 6 3.61 -27.45 0.47
CA ALA A 6 2.30 -26.77 0.51
C ALA A 6 2.46 -25.24 0.46
N GLU A 7 3.47 -24.71 1.15
CA GLU A 7 3.83 -23.28 1.19
C GLU A 7 4.25 -22.75 -0.19
N GLU A 8 5.06 -23.51 -0.92
CA GLU A 8 5.49 -23.16 -2.28
C GLU A 8 4.29 -23.06 -3.23
N ARG A 9 3.34 -24.01 -3.12
CA ARG A 9 2.12 -24.00 -3.92
C ARG A 9 1.23 -22.79 -3.61
N GLU A 10 1.06 -22.46 -2.35
CA GLU A 10 0.27 -21.30 -1.92
C GLU A 10 0.91 -19.99 -2.40
N MET A 11 2.23 -19.86 -2.25
CA MET A 11 2.98 -18.72 -2.78
C MET A 11 2.80 -18.60 -4.30
N ASN A 12 2.91 -19.70 -5.04
CA ASN A 12 2.73 -19.72 -6.50
C ASN A 12 1.31 -19.30 -6.90
N GLN A 13 0.28 -19.74 -6.17
CA GLN A 13 -1.10 -19.30 -6.39
C GLN A 13 -1.26 -17.79 -6.14
N LEU A 14 -0.69 -17.28 -5.05
CA LEU A 14 -0.75 -15.85 -4.73
C LEU A 14 0.00 -14.99 -5.76
N MET A 15 1.16 -15.46 -6.22
CA MET A 15 1.92 -14.82 -7.31
C MET A 15 1.11 -14.79 -8.60
N LYS A 16 0.39 -15.86 -8.93
CA LYS A 16 -0.49 -15.90 -10.11
C LYS A 16 -1.58 -14.84 -10.05
N VAL A 17 -2.27 -14.72 -8.91
CA VAL A 17 -3.29 -13.67 -8.71
C VAL A 17 -2.69 -12.26 -8.82
N ARG A 18 -1.47 -12.06 -8.31
CA ARG A 18 -0.77 -10.77 -8.42
C ARG A 18 -0.39 -10.45 -9.87
N MET A 19 0.03 -11.43 -10.66
CA MET A 19 0.29 -11.30 -12.09
C MET A 19 -0.99 -10.99 -12.89
N GLU A 20 -2.11 -11.61 -12.57
CA GLU A 20 -3.41 -11.30 -13.19
C GLU A 20 -3.85 -9.85 -12.88
N LYS A 21 -3.62 -9.38 -11.65
CA LYS A 21 -3.88 -7.98 -11.29
C LYS A 21 -2.93 -7.02 -11.99
N MET A 22 -1.66 -7.39 -12.18
CA MET A 22 -0.68 -6.63 -12.94
C MET A 22 -1.14 -6.44 -14.39
N ALA A 23 -1.55 -7.53 -15.05
CA ALA A 23 -2.09 -7.46 -16.42
C ALA A 23 -3.33 -6.55 -16.50
N ALA A 24 -4.20 -6.57 -15.49
CA ALA A 24 -5.35 -5.66 -15.43
C ALA A 24 -4.95 -4.18 -15.30
N LEU A 25 -3.82 -3.86 -14.67
CA LEU A 25 -3.27 -2.48 -14.66
C LEU A 25 -2.83 -2.08 -16.06
N GLU A 26 -2.08 -2.96 -16.74
CA GLU A 26 -1.57 -2.74 -18.09
C GLU A 26 -2.71 -2.55 -19.11
N GLU A 27 -3.77 -3.36 -19.03
CA GLU A 27 -4.97 -3.24 -19.87
C GLU A 27 -5.67 -1.87 -19.70
N LYS A 28 -5.59 -1.30 -18.49
CA LYS A 28 -6.10 0.04 -18.20
C LYS A 28 -5.11 1.17 -18.55
N GLY A 29 -3.97 0.83 -19.17
CA GLY A 29 -2.93 1.79 -19.55
C GLY A 29 -2.09 2.29 -18.37
N ILE A 30 -2.09 1.59 -17.24
CA ILE A 30 -1.38 1.99 -16.01
C ILE A 30 -0.13 1.13 -15.89
N SER A 31 1.05 1.77 -15.87
CA SER A 31 2.32 1.06 -15.70
C SER A 31 2.38 0.38 -14.32
N PRO A 32 2.59 -0.94 -14.23
CA PRO A 32 2.75 -1.64 -12.95
C PRO A 32 4.02 -1.25 -12.21
N PHE A 33 5.00 -0.72 -12.92
CA PHE A 33 6.26 -0.19 -12.40
C PHE A 33 6.29 1.28 -12.81
N GLY A 34 5.52 2.05 -12.04
CA GLY A 34 5.06 3.39 -12.36
C GLY A 34 6.16 4.43 -12.52
N GLU A 35 5.70 5.67 -12.66
CA GLU A 35 6.56 6.81 -12.94
C GLU A 35 7.02 7.53 -11.66
N LYS A 36 7.87 8.54 -11.85
CA LYS A 36 8.38 9.36 -10.75
C LYS A 36 7.21 9.98 -9.96
N PHE A 37 7.18 9.70 -8.66
CA PHE A 37 6.30 10.36 -7.71
C PHE A 37 7.13 11.13 -6.69
N VAL A 38 6.75 12.38 -6.42
CA VAL A 38 7.44 13.25 -5.48
C VAL A 38 6.50 13.54 -4.31
N PRO A 39 6.69 12.88 -3.14
CA PRO A 39 5.91 13.19 -1.96
C PRO A 39 6.26 14.59 -1.44
N THR A 40 5.27 15.27 -0.87
CA THR A 40 5.44 16.59 -0.25
C THR A 40 5.78 16.48 1.24
N HIS A 41 5.45 15.35 1.86
CA HIS A 41 5.66 15.12 3.29
C HIS A 41 6.17 13.71 3.55
N HIS A 42 6.99 13.60 4.59
CA HIS A 42 7.22 12.33 5.27
C HIS A 42 6.12 12.05 6.30
N ILE A 43 5.88 10.78 6.57
CA ILE A 43 4.83 10.38 7.52
C ILE A 43 5.08 10.95 8.92
N ALA A 44 6.34 10.95 9.39
CA ALA A 44 6.68 11.52 10.70
C ALA A 44 6.35 13.03 10.80
N GLU A 45 6.50 13.77 9.71
CA GLU A 45 6.16 15.21 9.66
C GLU A 45 4.66 15.43 9.76
N ILE A 46 3.86 14.57 9.13
CA ILE A 46 2.39 14.62 9.25
C ILE A 46 1.97 14.32 10.68
N ILE A 47 2.59 13.34 11.33
CA ILE A 47 2.27 12.99 12.72
C ILE A 47 2.62 14.15 13.66
N ALA A 48 3.77 14.80 13.45
CA ALA A 48 4.23 15.92 14.25
C ALA A 48 3.33 17.16 14.10
N ASN A 49 2.87 17.45 12.87
CA ASN A 49 2.10 18.66 12.54
C ASN A 49 0.60 18.39 12.32
N LYS A 50 0.07 17.29 12.89
CA LYS A 50 -1.29 16.80 12.60
C LYS A 50 -2.38 17.86 12.84
N ASP A 51 -2.29 18.62 13.93
CA ASP A 51 -3.35 19.55 14.34
C ASP A 51 -3.42 20.74 13.37
N GLU A 52 -2.27 21.22 12.90
CA GLU A 52 -2.16 22.27 11.89
C GLU A 52 -2.64 21.79 10.50
N LEU A 53 -2.25 20.59 10.09
CA LEU A 53 -2.66 20.01 8.81
C LEU A 53 -4.17 19.76 8.76
N ILE A 54 -4.77 19.33 9.88
CA ILE A 54 -6.22 19.16 10.00
C ILE A 54 -6.93 20.52 9.97
N ALA A 55 -6.45 21.51 10.72
CA ALA A 55 -7.08 22.83 10.80
C ALA A 55 -7.01 23.59 9.46
N SER A 56 -5.88 23.49 8.77
CA SER A 56 -5.70 24.12 7.44
C SER A 56 -6.40 23.38 6.31
N GLY A 57 -6.67 22.08 6.49
CA GLY A 57 -7.22 21.23 5.43
C GLY A 57 -6.25 21.05 4.25
N THR A 58 -4.94 21.26 4.49
CA THR A 58 -3.89 21.17 3.49
C THR A 58 -3.81 19.77 2.90
N GLU A 59 -3.66 19.69 1.58
CA GLU A 59 -3.44 18.42 0.90
C GLU A 59 -1.99 17.97 1.07
N VAL A 60 -1.83 16.75 1.57
CA VAL A 60 -0.54 16.08 1.72
C VAL A 60 -0.38 15.05 0.61
N SER A 61 0.87 14.82 0.20
CA SER A 61 1.22 13.70 -0.65
C SER A 61 2.33 12.88 0.00
N ILE A 62 2.07 11.58 0.14
CA ILE A 62 2.96 10.61 0.77
C ILE A 62 3.22 9.45 -0.20
N ALA A 63 4.36 8.78 -0.03
CA ALA A 63 4.67 7.56 -0.74
C ALA A 63 5.25 6.53 0.22
N GLY A 64 4.87 5.27 0.05
CA GLY A 64 5.34 4.20 0.90
C GLY A 64 4.84 2.83 0.48
N ARG A 65 5.15 1.83 1.28
CA ARG A 65 4.71 0.46 1.11
C ARG A 65 3.35 0.25 1.76
N LEU A 66 2.42 -0.38 1.05
CA LEU A 66 1.14 -0.78 1.60
C LEU A 66 1.31 -2.01 2.50
N MET A 67 1.17 -1.86 3.81
CA MET A 67 1.44 -2.90 4.81
C MET A 67 0.19 -3.65 5.25
N ALA A 68 -0.96 -2.98 5.21
CA ALA A 68 -2.25 -3.57 5.52
C ALA A 68 -3.31 -2.99 4.59
N LYS A 69 -4.34 -3.80 4.33
CA LYS A 69 -5.50 -3.39 3.53
C LYS A 69 -6.72 -4.17 3.96
N ARG A 70 -7.81 -3.45 4.23
CA ARG A 70 -9.11 -4.00 4.61
C ARG A 70 -10.22 -3.15 3.99
N GLY A 71 -11.38 -3.76 3.74
CA GLY A 71 -12.55 -3.05 3.24
C GLY A 71 -13.23 -3.77 2.08
N GLN A 72 -14.52 -3.50 1.95
CA GLN A 72 -15.40 -4.11 0.97
C GLN A 72 -16.34 -3.05 0.40
N GLY A 73 -16.72 -3.18 -0.86
CA GLY A 73 -17.66 -2.26 -1.51
C GLY A 73 -17.05 -0.90 -1.84
N LYS A 74 -17.63 0.17 -1.28
CA LYS A 74 -17.36 1.59 -1.63
C LYS A 74 -16.34 2.28 -0.72
N ALA A 75 -15.86 1.61 0.33
CA ALA A 75 -14.88 2.17 1.25
C ALA A 75 -13.85 1.11 1.68
N GLY A 76 -12.65 1.57 2.01
CA GLY A 76 -11.61 0.71 2.56
C GLY A 76 -10.51 1.50 3.25
N PHE A 77 -9.77 0.79 4.08
CA PHE A 77 -8.66 1.29 4.86
C PHE A 77 -7.39 0.54 4.47
N GLY A 78 -6.27 1.23 4.52
CA GLY A 78 -4.95 0.62 4.45
C GLY A 78 -3.97 1.30 5.38
N ASN A 79 -2.80 0.72 5.53
CA ASN A 79 -1.68 1.34 6.24
C ASN A 79 -0.51 1.46 5.27
N VAL A 80 0.00 2.67 5.12
CA VAL A 80 1.17 2.97 4.29
C VAL A 80 2.35 3.24 5.21
N GLU A 81 3.48 2.63 4.90
CA GLU A 81 4.73 2.77 5.66
C GLU A 81 5.82 3.36 4.77
N ASP A 82 6.43 4.45 5.21
CA ASP A 82 7.64 5.02 4.63
C ASP A 82 8.83 4.81 5.59
N ILE A 83 9.99 5.38 5.25
CA ILE A 83 11.20 5.25 6.09
C ILE A 83 11.09 5.93 7.46
N THR A 84 10.10 6.80 7.65
CA THR A 84 9.93 7.64 8.84
C THR A 84 8.80 7.16 9.74
N GLY A 85 7.82 6.42 9.21
CA GLY A 85 6.72 5.90 10.01
C GLY A 85 5.62 5.23 9.21
N ASN A 86 4.49 5.01 9.88
CA ASN A 86 3.30 4.38 9.33
C ASN A 86 2.08 5.29 9.54
N ILE A 87 1.21 5.36 8.54
CA ILE A 87 -0.06 6.11 8.63
C ILE A 87 -1.19 5.33 7.99
N GLN A 88 -2.39 5.47 8.57
CA GLN A 88 -3.61 4.92 7.98
C GLN A 88 -4.04 5.76 6.77
N ILE A 89 -4.54 5.10 5.74
CA ILE A 89 -5.22 5.72 4.61
C ILE A 89 -6.68 5.27 4.58
N TYR A 90 -7.56 6.18 4.19
CA TYR A 90 -8.99 5.92 4.06
C TYR A 90 -9.46 6.29 2.66
N SER A 91 -9.78 5.26 1.85
CA SER A 91 -10.26 5.42 0.49
C SER A 91 -11.76 5.19 0.44
N ARG A 92 -12.49 6.16 -0.10
CA ARG A 92 -13.92 6.00 -0.43
C ARG A 92 -14.16 6.36 -1.89
N LEU A 93 -15.05 5.62 -2.54
CA LEU A 93 -15.38 5.81 -3.96
C LEU A 93 -15.89 7.23 -4.26
N ASP A 94 -16.72 7.79 -3.37
CA ASP A 94 -17.32 9.12 -3.52
C ASP A 94 -16.32 10.27 -3.35
N VAL A 95 -15.14 10.00 -2.79
CA VAL A 95 -14.09 11.00 -2.54
C VAL A 95 -12.93 10.82 -3.52
N ALA A 96 -12.43 9.59 -3.67
CA ALA A 96 -11.26 9.29 -4.49
C ALA A 96 -11.58 9.16 -5.99
N GLY A 97 -12.86 9.00 -6.33
CA GLY A 97 -13.31 8.72 -7.70
C GLY A 97 -13.11 7.25 -8.10
N GLU A 98 -13.65 6.89 -9.28
CA GLU A 98 -13.66 5.51 -9.76
C GLU A 98 -12.26 4.95 -10.01
N ASP A 99 -11.35 5.75 -10.57
CA ASP A 99 -10.01 5.30 -10.94
C ASP A 99 -9.14 5.01 -9.72
N SER A 100 -9.04 5.96 -8.78
CA SER A 100 -8.30 5.77 -7.54
C SER A 100 -8.90 4.63 -6.71
N HIS A 101 -10.24 4.52 -6.64
CA HIS A 101 -10.88 3.43 -5.91
C HIS A 101 -10.65 2.07 -6.55
N TRP A 102 -10.66 2.00 -7.89
CA TRP A 102 -10.33 0.79 -8.63
C TRP A 102 -8.87 0.37 -8.39
N LEU A 103 -7.94 1.33 -8.42
CA LEU A 103 -6.53 1.08 -8.13
C LEU A 103 -6.33 0.59 -6.69
N PHE A 104 -6.93 1.29 -5.73
CA PHE A 104 -6.92 0.86 -4.34
C PHE A 104 -7.47 -0.57 -4.23
N LYS A 105 -8.56 -0.94 -4.89
CA LYS A 105 -9.08 -2.34 -4.82
C LYS A 105 -8.11 -3.36 -5.40
N LYS A 106 -7.40 -3.03 -6.48
CA LYS A 106 -6.40 -3.89 -7.14
C LYS A 106 -5.06 -3.95 -6.42
N ALA A 107 -4.79 -3.04 -5.50
CA ALA A 107 -3.59 -3.05 -4.68
C ALA A 107 -3.50 -4.29 -3.78
N ASP A 108 -2.28 -4.77 -3.60
CA ASP A 108 -1.90 -5.85 -2.70
C ASP A 108 -0.93 -5.35 -1.63
N ILE A 109 -0.92 -6.04 -0.49
CA ILE A 109 0.07 -5.79 0.56
C ILE A 109 1.48 -6.04 -0.02
N GLY A 110 2.36 -5.08 0.20
CA GLY A 110 3.72 -5.03 -0.32
C GLY A 110 3.90 -4.09 -1.51
N ASP A 111 2.82 -3.67 -2.19
CA ASP A 111 2.89 -2.70 -3.29
C ASP A 111 3.45 -1.34 -2.78
N LEU A 112 4.20 -0.64 -3.64
CA LEU A 112 4.56 0.76 -3.41
C LEU A 112 3.48 1.66 -4.00
N VAL A 113 3.05 2.64 -3.21
CA VAL A 113 1.87 3.46 -3.48
C VAL A 113 2.17 4.91 -3.17
N GLY A 114 1.62 5.81 -3.99
CA GLY A 114 1.57 7.24 -3.74
C GLY A 114 0.14 7.62 -3.38
N ILE A 115 -0.03 8.46 -2.37
CA ILE A 115 -1.34 8.89 -1.88
C ILE A 115 -1.34 10.40 -1.81
N LYS A 116 -2.32 11.05 -2.44
CA LYS A 116 -2.62 12.46 -2.20
C LYS A 116 -3.97 12.57 -1.49
N GLY A 117 -4.05 13.41 -0.48
CA GLY A 117 -5.23 13.45 0.35
C GLY A 117 -5.17 14.46 1.48
N LYS A 118 -6.18 14.45 2.33
CA LYS A 118 -6.29 15.35 3.49
C LYS A 118 -6.17 14.58 4.79
N VAL A 119 -5.45 15.16 5.74
CA VAL A 119 -5.25 14.57 7.07
C VAL A 119 -6.52 14.76 7.89
N PHE A 120 -6.95 13.71 8.58
CA PHE A 120 -8.07 13.75 9.52
C PHE A 120 -7.90 12.70 10.60
N VAL A 121 -8.68 12.81 11.67
CA VAL A 121 -8.76 11.77 12.71
C VAL A 121 -10.08 11.04 12.54
N THR A 122 -10.03 9.71 12.48
CA THR A 122 -11.23 8.88 12.42
C THR A 122 -12.01 8.93 13.74
N GLU A 123 -13.27 8.49 13.75
CA GLU A 123 -14.08 8.40 14.98
C GLU A 123 -13.42 7.55 16.08
N ARG A 124 -12.50 6.64 15.72
CA ARG A 124 -11.75 5.79 16.65
C ARG A 124 -10.46 6.43 17.17
N GLY A 125 -10.19 7.69 16.80
CA GLY A 125 -8.99 8.42 17.22
C GLY A 125 -7.73 8.11 16.41
N GLU A 126 -7.83 7.35 15.31
CA GLU A 126 -6.68 7.00 14.47
C GLU A 126 -6.42 8.10 13.42
N LEU A 127 -5.18 8.61 13.36
CA LEU A 127 -4.75 9.60 12.37
C LEU A 127 -4.70 8.97 10.98
N SER A 128 -5.38 9.58 10.03
CA SER A 128 -5.59 9.04 8.69
C SER A 128 -5.41 10.08 7.60
N VAL A 129 -5.07 9.63 6.39
CA VAL A 129 -5.17 10.42 5.15
C VAL A 129 -6.41 9.97 4.38
N SER A 130 -7.37 10.88 4.18
CA SER A 130 -8.50 10.66 3.28
C SER A 130 -8.01 10.77 1.85
N VAL A 131 -8.08 9.66 1.12
CA VAL A 131 -7.51 9.52 -0.24
C VAL A 131 -8.35 10.33 -1.22
N LEU A 132 -7.72 11.30 -1.86
CA LEU A 132 -8.24 12.03 -3.02
C LEU A 132 -7.71 11.41 -4.32
N GLU A 133 -6.43 11.07 -4.34
CA GLU A 133 -5.77 10.41 -5.47
C GLU A 133 -4.94 9.23 -4.98
N TYR A 134 -5.13 8.09 -5.63
CA TYR A 134 -4.30 6.90 -5.42
C TYR A 134 -3.42 6.69 -6.65
N VAL A 135 -2.11 6.65 -6.46
CA VAL A 135 -1.13 6.41 -7.51
C VAL A 135 -0.44 5.08 -7.26
N HIS A 136 -0.48 4.18 -8.24
CA HIS A 136 0.27 2.92 -8.17
C HIS A 136 1.72 3.17 -8.61
N LEU A 137 2.68 2.87 -7.74
CA LEU A 137 4.11 3.12 -8.02
C LEU A 137 4.85 1.83 -8.38
N SER A 138 4.60 0.74 -7.67
CA SER A 138 5.22 -0.54 -8.01
C SER A 138 4.37 -1.69 -7.52
N LYS A 139 4.11 -2.64 -8.41
CA LYS A 139 3.49 -3.92 -8.07
C LYS A 139 4.50 -4.81 -7.36
N SER A 140 4.10 -5.36 -6.22
CA SER A 140 4.83 -6.41 -5.54
C SER A 140 4.28 -7.76 -5.99
N LEU A 141 5.08 -8.53 -6.73
CA LEU A 141 4.67 -9.85 -7.22
C LEU A 141 4.86 -10.94 -6.17
N ARG A 142 5.83 -10.78 -5.28
CA ARG A 142 6.06 -11.71 -4.16
C ARG A 142 5.39 -11.18 -2.89
N PRO A 143 4.68 -12.03 -2.14
CA PRO A 143 4.15 -11.62 -0.84
C PRO A 143 5.27 -11.24 0.12
N LEU A 144 4.95 -10.37 1.08
CA LEU A 144 5.80 -10.19 2.26
C LEU A 144 5.84 -11.51 3.05
N PRO A 145 6.95 -11.86 3.73
CA PRO A 145 6.96 -13.03 4.59
C PRO A 145 5.96 -12.88 5.72
N GLU A 146 5.38 -13.98 6.14
CA GLU A 146 4.55 -13.98 7.34
C GLU A 146 5.39 -13.72 8.59
N LYS A 147 4.85 -12.93 9.53
CA LYS A 147 5.52 -12.58 10.79
C LYS A 147 5.78 -13.78 11.71
N PHE A 148 5.04 -14.89 11.56
CA PHE A 148 5.09 -16.04 12.48
C PHE A 148 6.00 -17.19 12.02
N HIS A 149 6.24 -17.32 10.72
CA HIS A 149 7.22 -18.26 10.14
C HIS A 149 8.36 -17.53 9.43
N GLY A 150 8.50 -16.22 9.69
CA GLY A 150 9.41 -15.33 9.00
C GLY A 150 10.85 -15.82 9.07
N LEU A 151 11.47 -15.90 7.88
CA LEU A 151 12.90 -16.11 7.60
C LEU A 151 13.73 -16.54 8.83
N THR A 152 13.45 -17.72 9.36
CA THR A 152 14.20 -18.30 10.49
C THR A 152 15.62 -18.68 10.07
N ASP A 153 15.82 -18.88 8.76
CA ASP A 153 17.11 -19.09 8.14
C ASP A 153 17.92 -17.79 8.10
N VAL A 154 18.98 -17.78 8.92
CA VAL A 154 19.92 -16.67 9.07
C VAL A 154 20.61 -16.33 7.75
N GLU A 155 20.96 -17.31 6.91
CA GLU A 155 21.54 -17.05 5.58
C GLU A 155 20.53 -16.39 4.66
N ALA A 156 19.28 -16.86 4.66
CA ALA A 156 18.23 -16.24 3.86
C ALA A 156 18.03 -14.77 4.26
N ARG A 157 18.15 -14.42 5.54
CA ARG A 157 18.08 -13.01 6.01
C ARG A 157 19.24 -12.15 5.50
N TYR A 158 20.44 -12.72 5.46
CA TYR A 158 21.58 -12.03 4.87
C TYR A 158 21.44 -11.87 3.35
N ARG A 159 20.90 -12.87 2.64
CA ARG A 159 20.69 -12.83 1.19
C ARG A 159 19.51 -11.96 0.75
N GLN A 160 18.46 -11.90 1.56
CA GLN A 160 17.21 -11.16 1.31
C GLN A 160 17.03 -10.03 2.32
N ARG A 161 18.08 -9.23 2.54
CA ARG A 161 18.11 -8.15 3.54
C ARG A 161 16.98 -7.10 3.39
N TYR A 162 16.35 -7.05 2.21
CA TYR A 162 15.28 -6.11 1.87
C TYR A 162 13.87 -6.58 2.25
N VAL A 163 13.76 -7.78 2.85
CA VAL A 163 12.50 -8.49 3.15
C VAL A 163 12.20 -8.47 4.65
#